data_AF-A0AAV9EMK6-F1
#
_entry.id   AF-A0AAV9EMK6-F1
#
_cell.length_a   1.000
_cell.length_b   1.000
_cell.length_c   1.000
_cell.angle_alpha   90.00
_cell.angle_beta   90.00
_cell.angle_gamma   90.00
#
_symmetry.space_group_name_H-M   'P 1'
#
loop_
_entity.id
_entity.type
_entity.pdbx_description
1 polymer ?
#
loop_
_entity_poly.entity_id
_entity_poly.type
_entity_poly.pdbx_seq_one_letter_code
_entity_poly.pdbx_strand_id
1 'polypeptide(L)'
;MAFSEQEVLVKEAWEIMKSSLPQLSIRFFTTILEIAPAAKNMFSFLKDSEEIPQNNPKLQAHAVKVFKMTCESAVQLHEMGKVVVAETTLRYLGSVHLKKGTLDPHFEVVKEALLRTVQEAVGDDKWNEEMRGAWSVAYDHLAEAIKAEMRAEAGHVHSGPVAD
;
A
#
# COMPACT_ATOMS: atom_id res chain seq x y z
N MET A 1 4.17 -22.05 -12.88
CA MET A 1 5.45 -22.14 -12.15
C MET A 1 5.91 -20.76 -11.64
N ALA A 2 5.79 -19.67 -12.40
CA ALA A 2 6.26 -18.34 -11.95
C ALA A 2 5.62 -17.79 -10.65
N PHE A 3 4.33 -18.01 -10.39
CA PHE A 3 3.69 -17.44 -9.19
C PHE A 3 4.10 -18.10 -7.87
N SER A 4 4.52 -19.38 -7.87
CA SER A 4 4.93 -20.04 -6.62
C SER A 4 6.23 -19.47 -6.07
N GLU A 5 7.15 -19.08 -6.95
CA GLU A 5 8.41 -18.45 -6.57
C GLU A 5 8.18 -17.01 -6.07
N GLN A 6 7.28 -16.28 -6.71
CA GLN A 6 6.90 -14.92 -6.29
C GLN A 6 6.28 -14.89 -4.89
N GLU A 7 5.37 -15.82 -4.59
CA GLU A 7 4.75 -15.91 -3.26
C GLU A 7 5.80 -16.15 -2.16
N VAL A 8 6.74 -17.07 -2.40
CA VAL A 8 7.78 -17.43 -1.45
C VAL A 8 8.66 -16.22 -1.14
N LEU A 9 9.10 -15.48 -2.16
CA LEU A 9 9.92 -14.27 -2.00
C LEU A 9 9.20 -13.18 -1.18
N VAL A 10 7.91 -12.98 -1.43
CA VAL A 10 7.10 -11.99 -0.70
C VAL A 10 6.90 -12.41 0.75
N LYS A 11 6.61 -13.70 1.01
CA LYS A 11 6.49 -14.25 2.36
C LYS A 11 7.80 -14.14 3.14
N GLU A 12 8.93 -14.49 2.53
CA GLU A 12 10.25 -14.39 3.17
C GLU A 12 10.55 -12.95 3.57
N ALA A 13 10.39 -12.00 2.65
CA ALA A 13 10.58 -10.58 2.94
C ALA A 13 9.65 -10.10 4.06
N TRP A 14 8.38 -10.52 4.04
CA TRP A 14 7.42 -10.16 5.07
C TRP A 14 7.80 -10.71 6.46
N GLU A 15 8.31 -11.94 6.55
CA GLU A 15 8.80 -12.51 7.80
C GLU A 15 9.95 -11.70 8.39
N ILE A 16 10.88 -11.21 7.55
CA ILE A 16 11.97 -10.33 7.98
C ILE A 16 11.41 -8.98 8.47
N MET A 17 10.52 -8.36 7.70
CA MET A 17 9.93 -7.05 8.04
C MET A 17 9.21 -7.04 9.38
N LYS A 18 8.56 -8.15 9.77
CA LYS A 18 7.81 -8.26 11.04
C LYS A 18 8.67 -7.93 12.27
N SER A 19 9.97 -8.18 12.22
CA SER A 19 10.90 -7.92 13.33
C SER A 19 11.19 -6.43 13.56
N SER A 20 10.81 -5.54 12.63
CA SER A 20 11.14 -4.11 12.69
C SER A 20 10.04 -3.21 12.13
N LEU A 21 8.77 -3.64 12.25
CA LEU A 21 7.63 -2.87 11.74
C LEU A 21 7.56 -1.41 12.23
N PRO A 22 7.86 -1.06 13.50
CA PRO A 22 7.87 0.35 13.90
C PRO A 22 8.87 1.19 13.09
N GLN A 23 10.11 0.72 12.96
CA GLN A 23 11.17 1.41 12.23
C GLN A 23 10.87 1.48 10.73
N LEU A 24 10.41 0.38 10.14
CA LEU A 24 10.02 0.32 8.73
C LEU A 24 8.82 1.22 8.42
N SER A 25 7.88 1.37 9.36
CA SER A 25 6.75 2.29 9.19
C SER A 25 7.21 3.74 9.09
N ILE A 26 8.16 4.13 9.94
CA ILE A 26 8.77 5.46 9.92
C ILE A 26 9.52 5.64 8.59
N ARG A 27 10.36 4.68 8.23
CA ARG A 27 11.14 4.72 6.98
C ARG A 27 10.24 4.88 5.76
N PHE A 28 9.18 4.08 5.67
CA PHE A 28 8.22 4.13 4.59
C PHE A 28 7.58 5.51 4.40
N PHE A 29 7.10 6.13 5.48
CA PHE A 29 6.54 7.48 5.39
C PHE A 29 7.59 8.56 5.12
N THR A 30 8.80 8.42 5.68
CA THR A 30 9.93 9.27 5.32
C THR A 30 10.18 9.22 3.81
N THR A 31 10.25 8.02 3.22
CA THR A 31 10.48 7.84 1.79
C THR A 31 9.32 8.39 0.93
N ILE A 32 8.07 8.24 1.36
CA ILE A 32 6.92 8.89 0.68
C ILE A 32 7.14 10.41 0.62
N LEU A 33 7.55 11.04 1.74
CA LEU A 33 7.75 12.49 1.79
C LEU A 33 9.02 12.95 1.08
N GLU A 34 10.06 12.11 0.98
CA GLU A 34 11.24 12.35 0.15
C GLU A 34 10.85 12.42 -1.34
N ILE A 35 9.97 11.52 -1.79
CA ILE A 35 9.51 11.45 -3.18
C ILE A 35 8.48 12.55 -3.49
N ALA A 36 7.51 12.74 -2.60
CA ALA A 36 6.42 13.68 -2.78
C ALA A 36 6.07 14.42 -1.47
N PRO A 37 6.78 15.51 -1.14
CA PRO A 37 6.54 16.29 0.09
C PRO A 37 5.10 16.77 0.23
N ALA A 38 4.43 17.08 -0.89
CA ALA A 38 3.04 17.54 -0.93
C ALA A 38 2.04 16.49 -0.38
N ALA A 39 2.39 15.20 -0.39
CA ALA A 39 1.54 14.13 0.13
C ALA A 39 1.36 14.21 1.67
N LYS A 40 2.23 14.93 2.39
CA LYS A 40 2.16 15.10 3.86
C LYS A 40 0.76 15.50 4.35
N ASN A 41 0.11 16.44 3.65
CA ASN A 41 -1.19 16.97 4.03
C ASN A 41 -2.35 15.98 3.84
N MET A 42 -2.13 14.90 3.08
CA MET A 42 -3.13 13.84 2.88
C MET A 42 -3.24 12.92 4.10
N PHE A 43 -2.15 12.77 4.85
CA PHE A 43 -2.08 11.93 6.03
C PHE A 43 -2.40 12.75 7.28
N SER A 44 -3.57 12.53 7.86
CA SER A 44 -4.02 13.28 9.05
C SER A 44 -3.11 13.10 10.27
N PHE A 45 -2.31 12.04 10.31
CA PHE A 45 -1.34 11.78 11.38
C PHE A 45 0.04 12.45 11.14
N LEU A 46 0.25 13.11 9.99
CA LEU A 46 1.46 13.87 9.66
C LEU A 46 1.22 15.38 9.52
N LYS A 47 -0.03 15.80 9.30
CA LYS A 47 -0.39 17.17 8.93
C LYS A 47 0.20 18.25 9.85
N ASP A 48 0.15 18.01 11.16
CA ASP A 48 0.52 19.01 12.18
C ASP A 48 1.91 18.75 12.79
N SER A 49 2.68 17.82 12.24
CA SER A 49 4.03 17.48 12.72
C SER A 49 5.08 18.07 11.80
N GLU A 50 6.15 18.67 12.34
CA GLU A 50 7.26 19.17 11.51
C GLU A 50 8.02 17.99 10.88
N GLU A 51 8.28 16.96 11.67
CA GLU A 51 8.98 15.72 11.31
C GLU A 51 8.04 14.50 11.33
N ILE A 52 8.52 13.35 10.84
CA ILE A 52 7.79 12.07 10.93
C ILE A 52 7.69 11.65 12.40
N PRO A 53 6.47 11.52 12.97
CA PRO A 53 6.30 11.12 14.37
C PRO A 53 6.81 9.70 14.64
N GLN A 54 7.82 9.58 15.49
CA GLN A 54 8.49 8.30 15.76
C GLN A 54 7.60 7.29 16.52
N ASN A 55 6.68 7.77 17.36
CA ASN A 55 5.83 6.93 18.21
C ASN A 55 4.33 7.15 17.94
N ASN A 56 3.93 7.15 16.66
CA ASN A 56 2.53 7.37 16.28
C ASN A 56 1.83 6.07 15.87
N PRO A 57 0.84 5.58 16.65
CA PRO A 57 0.18 4.31 16.38
C PRO A 57 -0.66 4.33 15.10
N LYS A 58 -1.18 5.50 14.66
CA LYS A 58 -1.94 5.60 13.41
C LYS A 58 -1.03 5.47 12.19
N LEU A 59 0.15 6.07 12.26
CA LEU A 59 1.19 5.95 11.25
C LEU A 59 1.59 4.49 11.09
N GLN A 60 1.97 3.84 12.20
CA GLN A 60 2.37 2.43 12.19
C GLN A 60 1.25 1.52 11.68
N ALA A 61 0.01 1.70 12.17
CA ALA A 61 -1.12 0.90 11.73
C ALA A 61 -1.40 1.03 10.23
N HIS A 62 -1.24 2.22 9.66
CA HIS A 62 -1.43 2.43 8.22
C HIS A 62 -0.33 1.74 7.40
N ALA A 63 0.95 1.95 7.75
CA ALA A 63 2.06 1.30 7.06
C ALA A 63 1.95 -0.24 7.11
N VAL A 64 1.70 -0.80 8.29
CA VAL A 64 1.53 -2.25 8.47
C VAL A 64 0.36 -2.77 7.62
N LYS A 65 -0.74 -2.01 7.50
CA LYS A 65 -1.87 -2.41 6.66
C LYS A 65 -1.47 -2.48 5.17
N VAL A 66 -0.70 -1.51 4.68
CA VAL A 66 -0.18 -1.52 3.30
C VAL A 66 0.73 -2.73 3.08
N PHE A 67 1.70 -2.96 3.95
CA PHE A 67 2.64 -4.08 3.83
C PHE A 67 1.91 -5.42 3.85
N LYS A 68 1.05 -5.63 4.86
CA LYS A 68 0.32 -6.87 5.05
C LYS A 68 -0.64 -7.15 3.90
N MET A 69 -1.44 -6.18 3.48
CA MET A 69 -2.39 -6.39 2.39
C MET A 69 -1.69 -6.65 1.06
N THR A 70 -0.51 -6.05 0.82
CA THR A 70 0.30 -6.36 -0.36
C THR A 70 0.85 -7.79 -0.30
N CYS A 71 1.37 -8.22 0.86
CA CYS A 71 1.80 -9.59 1.06
C CYS A 71 0.66 -10.60 0.84
N GLU A 72 -0.52 -10.34 1.40
CA GLU A 72 -1.72 -11.18 1.22
C GLU A 72 -2.17 -11.23 -0.25
N SER A 73 -2.04 -10.10 -0.97
CA SER A 73 -2.36 -10.04 -2.40
C SER A 73 -1.45 -10.93 -3.24
N ALA A 74 -0.16 -11.03 -2.90
CA ALA A 74 0.77 -11.94 -3.57
C ALA A 74 0.34 -13.41 -3.41
N VAL A 75 -0.06 -13.80 -2.18
CA VAL A 75 -0.56 -15.15 -1.90
C VAL A 75 -1.84 -15.45 -2.67
N GLN A 76 -2.79 -14.51 -2.68
CA GLN A 76 -4.06 -14.68 -3.39
C GLN A 76 -3.86 -14.75 -4.91
N LEU A 77 -2.94 -13.97 -5.47
CA LEU A 77 -2.59 -14.06 -6.88
C LEU A 77 -2.01 -15.42 -7.24
N HIS A 78 -1.20 -16.02 -6.37
CA HIS A 78 -0.70 -17.37 -6.57
C HIS A 78 -1.83 -18.43 -6.49
N GLU A 79 -2.61 -18.42 -5.41
CA GLU A 79 -3.59 -19.46 -5.11
C GLU A 79 -4.85 -19.36 -6.00
N MET A 80 -5.26 -18.14 -6.34
CA MET A 80 -6.57 -17.87 -6.96
C MET A 80 -6.47 -17.14 -8.31
N GLY A 81 -5.28 -16.70 -8.73
CA GLY A 81 -5.08 -15.93 -9.96
C GLY A 81 -5.62 -14.50 -9.92
N LYS A 82 -6.10 -14.03 -8.76
CA LYS A 82 -6.65 -12.68 -8.56
C LYS A 82 -6.57 -12.28 -7.08
N VAL A 83 -6.58 -10.98 -6.81
CA VAL A 83 -6.73 -10.45 -5.45
C VAL A 83 -8.19 -10.63 -5.00
N VAL A 84 -8.36 -11.26 -3.85
CA VAL A 84 -9.66 -11.55 -3.21
C VAL A 84 -9.68 -10.89 -1.84
N VAL A 85 -9.88 -9.58 -1.83
CA VAL A 85 -10.19 -8.81 -0.63
C VAL A 85 -11.70 -8.73 -0.51
N ALA A 86 -12.24 -8.91 0.70
CA ALA A 86 -13.68 -8.83 0.94
C ALA A 86 -14.25 -7.51 0.38
N GLU A 87 -15.38 -7.60 -0.34
CA GLU A 87 -16.00 -6.47 -1.04
C GLU A 87 -16.28 -5.28 -0.09
N THR A 88 -16.76 -5.56 1.12
CA THR A 88 -16.99 -4.54 2.15
C THR A 88 -15.72 -3.78 2.54
N THR A 89 -14.57 -4.46 2.57
CA THR A 89 -13.27 -3.85 2.84
C THR A 89 -12.80 -3.02 1.65
N LEU A 90 -12.92 -3.53 0.41
CA LEU A 90 -12.54 -2.80 -0.79
C LEU A 90 -13.36 -1.52 -0.96
N ARG A 91 -14.69 -1.59 -0.80
CA ARG A 91 -15.58 -0.42 -0.82
C ARG A 91 -15.20 0.62 0.23
N TYR A 92 -14.91 0.19 1.46
CA TYR A 92 -14.44 1.09 2.51
C TYR A 92 -13.11 1.76 2.12
N LEU A 93 -12.14 1.00 1.62
CA LEU A 93 -10.86 1.54 1.17
C LEU A 93 -11.05 2.53 0.02
N GLY A 94 -11.84 2.19 -1.00
CA GLY A 94 -12.15 3.08 -2.12
C GLY A 94 -12.77 4.40 -1.64
N SER A 95 -13.80 4.35 -0.79
CA SER A 95 -14.45 5.54 -0.24
C SER A 95 -13.48 6.41 0.58
N VAL A 96 -12.60 5.80 1.39
CA VAL A 96 -11.59 6.55 2.15
C VAL A 96 -10.57 7.23 1.24
N HIS A 97 -10.01 6.52 0.26
CA HIS A 97 -9.02 7.09 -0.66
C HIS A 97 -9.62 8.18 -1.54
N LEU A 98 -10.86 8.01 -2.01
CA LEU A 98 -11.59 9.04 -2.74
C LEU A 98 -11.79 10.30 -1.89
N LYS A 99 -12.28 10.16 -0.65
CA LYS A 99 -12.48 11.29 0.28
C LYS A 99 -11.18 12.02 0.63
N LYS A 100 -10.04 11.35 0.55
CA LYS A 100 -8.71 11.93 0.78
C LYS A 100 -8.11 12.59 -0.45
N GLY A 101 -8.80 12.55 -1.59
CA GLY A 101 -8.29 13.11 -2.85
C GLY A 101 -7.10 12.32 -3.39
N THR A 102 -7.01 11.03 -3.09
CA THR A 102 -5.96 10.18 -3.65
C THR A 102 -6.14 10.08 -5.17
N LEU A 103 -5.04 10.17 -5.91
CA LEU A 103 -4.98 10.15 -7.36
C LEU A 103 -4.01 9.04 -7.77
N ASP A 104 -4.07 8.61 -9.04
CA ASP A 104 -3.20 7.56 -9.56
C ASP A 104 -1.70 7.80 -9.29
N PRO A 105 -1.14 9.03 -9.44
CA PRO A 105 0.26 9.29 -9.11
C PRO A 105 0.62 9.04 -7.63
N HIS A 106 -0.34 9.17 -6.71
CA HIS A 106 -0.09 8.90 -5.29
C HIS A 106 0.13 7.41 -5.03
N PHE A 107 -0.52 6.52 -5.77
CA PHE A 107 -0.28 5.08 -5.69
C PHE A 107 1.13 4.73 -6.19
N GLU A 108 1.62 5.37 -7.25
CA GLU A 108 2.99 5.14 -7.74
C GLU A 108 4.05 5.59 -6.73
N VAL A 109 3.84 6.72 -6.05
CA VAL A 109 4.72 7.16 -4.96
C VAL A 109 4.75 6.14 -3.83
N VAL A 110 3.58 5.63 -3.43
CA VAL A 110 3.46 4.62 -2.37
C VAL A 110 4.12 3.31 -2.78
N LYS A 111 3.97 2.89 -4.04
CA LYS A 111 4.63 1.71 -4.60
C LYS A 111 6.14 1.81 -4.51
N GLU A 112 6.70 2.93 -4.96
CA GLU A 112 8.16 3.16 -4.92
C GLU A 112 8.67 3.16 -3.47
N ALA A 113 7.97 3.85 -2.56
CA ALA A 113 8.33 3.85 -1.15
C ALA A 113 8.25 2.46 -0.51
N LEU A 114 7.25 1.65 -0.89
CA LEU A 114 7.10 0.28 -0.45
C LEU A 114 8.31 -0.56 -0.89
N LEU A 115 8.66 -0.53 -2.18
CA LEU A 115 9.74 -1.33 -2.73
C LEU A 115 11.09 -0.97 -2.07
N ARG A 116 11.38 0.31 -1.87
CA ARG A 116 12.59 0.75 -1.14
C ARG A 116 12.59 0.27 0.32
N THR A 117 11.45 0.35 0.99
CA THR A 117 11.34 -0.12 2.39
C THR A 117 11.56 -1.63 2.48
N VAL A 118 11.04 -2.42 1.53
CA VAL A 118 11.27 -3.86 1.48
C VAL A 118 12.74 -4.16 1.21
N GLN A 119 13.36 -3.51 0.23
CA GLN A 119 14.79 -3.67 -0.08
C GLN A 119 15.65 -3.42 1.17
N GLU A 120 15.42 -2.32 1.87
CA GLU A 120 16.16 -1.99 3.09
C GLU A 120 15.91 -3.00 4.22
N ALA A 121 14.69 -3.55 4.32
CA ALA A 121 14.36 -4.54 5.32
C ALA A 121 15.07 -5.88 5.09
N VAL A 122 15.14 -6.34 3.83
CA VAL A 122 15.72 -7.65 3.49
C VAL A 122 17.23 -7.60 3.30
N GLY A 123 17.79 -6.43 2.98
CA GLY A 123 19.21 -6.25 2.68
C GLY A 123 19.54 -6.52 1.21
N ASP A 124 20.63 -5.89 0.73
CA ASP A 124 21.07 -5.99 -0.66
C ASP A 124 21.54 -7.41 -1.07
N ASP A 125 21.85 -8.27 -0.10
CA ASP A 125 22.23 -9.66 -0.32
C ASP A 125 21.03 -10.55 -0.70
N LYS A 126 19.83 -10.21 -0.20
CA LYS A 126 18.59 -10.95 -0.48
C LYS A 126 17.73 -10.27 -1.55
N TRP A 127 17.85 -8.95 -1.69
CA TRP A 127 17.09 -8.20 -2.66
C TRP A 127 17.51 -8.57 -4.10
N ASN A 128 16.52 -8.82 -4.96
CA ASN A 128 16.73 -9.12 -6.37
C ASN A 128 15.52 -8.67 -7.21
N GLU A 129 15.68 -8.67 -8.55
CA GLU A 129 14.62 -8.24 -9.47
C GLU A 129 13.37 -9.10 -9.42
N GLU A 130 13.47 -10.38 -9.06
CA GLU A 130 12.32 -11.27 -8.91
C GLU A 130 11.47 -10.87 -7.69
N MET A 131 12.12 -10.61 -6.55
CA MET A 131 11.45 -10.13 -5.33
C MET A 131 10.83 -8.75 -5.56
N ARG A 132 11.56 -7.85 -6.22
CA ARG A 132 11.03 -6.53 -6.64
C ARG A 132 9.79 -6.69 -7.50
N GLY A 133 9.86 -7.56 -8.51
CA GLY A 133 8.74 -7.87 -9.39
C GLY A 133 7.54 -8.45 -8.64
N ALA A 134 7.77 -9.38 -7.72
CA ALA A 134 6.73 -10.01 -6.92
C ALA A 134 5.97 -8.99 -6.05
N TRP A 135 6.68 -8.14 -5.31
CA TRP A 135 6.06 -7.07 -4.52
C TRP A 135 5.36 -6.02 -5.40
N SER A 136 5.96 -5.67 -6.54
CA SER A 136 5.38 -4.72 -7.50
C SER A 136 4.04 -5.23 -8.03
N VAL A 137 3.99 -6.46 -8.56
CA VAL A 137 2.78 -7.05 -9.13
C VAL A 137 1.69 -7.17 -8.06
N ALA A 138 2.04 -7.65 -6.86
CA ALA A 138 1.09 -7.76 -5.77
C ALA A 138 0.48 -6.40 -5.38
N TYR A 139 1.31 -5.36 -5.32
CA TYR A 139 0.85 -4.00 -5.04
C TYR A 139 -0.06 -3.47 -6.16
N ASP A 140 0.33 -3.65 -7.43
CA ASP A 140 -0.41 -3.15 -8.58
C ASP A 140 -1.84 -3.70 -8.63
N HIS A 141 -1.99 -5.01 -8.41
CA HIS A 141 -3.31 -5.64 -8.37
C HIS A 141 -4.17 -5.15 -7.20
N LEU A 142 -3.57 -4.95 -6.02
CA LEU A 142 -4.28 -4.37 -4.88
C LEU A 142 -4.69 -2.92 -5.15
N ALA A 143 -3.79 -2.12 -5.70
CA ALA A 143 -4.03 -0.72 -6.05
C ALA A 143 -5.14 -0.60 -7.08
N GLU A 144 -5.15 -1.44 -8.12
CA GLU A 144 -6.22 -1.44 -9.13
C GLU A 144 -7.58 -1.81 -8.53
N ALA A 145 -7.63 -2.80 -7.62
CA ALA A 145 -8.86 -3.14 -6.92
C ALA A 145 -9.40 -1.96 -6.09
N ILE A 146 -8.54 -1.20 -5.41
CA ILE A 146 -8.94 0.00 -4.67
C ILE A 146 -9.37 1.12 -5.61
N LYS A 147 -8.62 1.36 -6.70
CA LYS A 147 -8.94 2.38 -7.71
C LYS A 147 -10.29 2.10 -8.38
N ALA A 148 -10.62 0.84 -8.66
CA ALA A 148 -11.93 0.46 -9.20
C ALA A 148 -13.07 0.89 -8.26
N GLU A 149 -12.93 0.67 -6.95
CA GLU A 149 -13.92 1.11 -5.96
C GLU A 149 -13.97 2.64 -5.81
N MET A 150 -12.83 3.33 -5.93
CA MET A 150 -12.81 4.81 -5.97
C MET A 150 -13.63 5.34 -7.15
N ARG A 151 -13.50 4.72 -8.34
CA ARG A 151 -14.26 5.09 -9.53
C ARG A 151 -15.75 4.77 -9.39
N ALA A 152 -16.09 3.61 -8.82
CA ALA A 152 -17.48 3.22 -8.57
C ALA A 152 -18.18 4.18 -7.59
N GLU A 153 -17.53 4.50 -6.47
CA GLU A 153 -18.04 5.47 -5.48
C GLU A 153 -18.21 6.86 -6.12
N ALA A 154 -17.24 7.34 -6.91
CA ALA A 154 -17.33 8.63 -7.59
C ALA A 154 -18.53 8.68 -8.56
N GLY A 155 -18.80 7.57 -9.27
CA GLY A 155 -19.98 7.42 -10.13
C GLY A 155 -21.30 7.50 -9.35
N HIS A 156 -21.39 6.86 -8.18
CA HIS A 156 -22.58 6.92 -7.33
C HIS A 156 -22.84 8.32 -6.76
N VAL A 157 -21.79 9.08 -6.43
CA VAL A 157 -21.91 10.47 -5.94
C VAL A 157 -22.45 11.40 -7.04
N HIS A 158 -22.12 11.16 -8.31
CA HIS A 158 -22.62 11.96 -9.43
C HIS A 158 -24.07 11.60 -9.85
N SER A 159 -24.59 10.46 -9.41
CA SER A 159 -25.98 10.02 -9.66
C SER A 159 -26.93 10.25 -8.47
N GLY A 160 -26.53 11.06 -7.47
CA GLY A 160 -27.41 11.46 -6.37
C GLY A 160 -28.63 12.25 -6.87
N PRO A 161 -29.79 12.18 -6.18
CA PRO A 161 -31.03 12.74 -6.71
C PRO A 161 -30.91 14.25 -6.87
N VAL A 162 -31.13 14.74 -8.09
CA VAL A 162 -31.47 16.14 -8.34
C VAL A 162 -32.80 16.36 -7.65
N ALA A 163 -32.78 17.06 -6.53
CA ALA A 163 -34.01 17.54 -5.91
C ALA A 163 -34.58 18.64 -6.81
N ASP A 164 -35.69 18.34 -7.48
CA ASP A 164 -36.63 19.33 -8.00
C ASP A 164 -37.38 20.03 -6.85
#